data_AF-A0A800F8Z6-F1
#
_entry.id   AF-A0A800F8Z6-F1
#
_cell.length_a   1.000
_cell.length_b   1.000
_cell.length_c   1.000
_cell.angle_alpha   90.00
_cell.angle_beta   90.00
_cell.angle_gamma   90.00
#
_symmetry.space_group_name_H-M   'P 1'
#
loop_
_entity.id
_entity.type
_entity.pdbx_description
1 polymer ?
#
loop_
_entity_poly.entity_id
_entity_poly.type
_entity_poly.pdbx_seq_one_letter_code
_entity_poly.pdbx_strand_id
1 'polypeptide(L)'
;MNLLPGTNGNWSFPTHPEGVDAAEGSAVPSVNFRAVRPGYFETVEMPLERGRLISSADRADSENVLLVNEAFVKRFWPGEGPLGRTVSLFSATGTPSRVVGMVGDVRQHGRARAARAEMYFPHAQVPWDQMAMWMMVRFSDDDPLRSGLSKILLPVAGGLALGVGGGAVTADALTSVLYAIEPTAAATFVGVTLVLGTAALLAALVPAWRASRVDPVAVLNRE
;
A
#
# COMPACT_ATOMS: atom_id res chain seq x y z
N MET A 1 -5.19 -18.70 11.24
CA MET A 1 -6.03 -17.93 10.30
C MET A 1 -5.29 -17.92 8.97
N ASN A 2 -5.85 -18.49 7.91
CA ASN A 2 -5.22 -18.45 6.59
C ASN A 2 -5.71 -17.20 5.86
N LEU A 3 -4.79 -16.35 5.40
CA LEU A 3 -5.14 -15.14 4.66
C LEU A 3 -5.49 -15.51 3.23
N LEU A 4 -6.76 -15.40 2.88
CA LEU A 4 -7.27 -15.66 1.53
C LEU A 4 -6.65 -14.67 0.52
N PRO A 5 -6.45 -15.09 -0.75
CA PRO A 5 -6.06 -14.18 -1.82
C PRO A 5 -7.11 -13.07 -1.98
N GLY A 6 -6.67 -11.82 -2.07
CA GLY A 6 -7.56 -10.67 -2.33
C GLY A 6 -8.03 -9.90 -1.09
N THR A 7 -7.74 -10.39 0.12
CA THR A 7 -7.81 -9.53 1.31
C THR A 7 -6.66 -8.51 1.25
N ASN A 8 -6.90 -7.27 1.67
CA ASN A 8 -5.93 -6.17 1.63
C ASN A 8 -4.71 -6.37 2.57
N GLY A 9 -4.49 -7.60 3.06
CA GLY A 9 -3.40 -8.05 3.92
C GLY A 9 -2.26 -8.74 3.14
N ASN A 10 -2.03 -8.36 1.88
CA ASN A 10 -0.83 -8.79 1.15
C ASN A 10 0.37 -7.97 1.64
N TRP A 11 1.17 -8.57 2.52
CA TRP A 11 2.41 -7.96 3.01
C TRP A 11 3.51 -8.07 1.98
N SER A 12 4.30 -7.02 1.80
CA SER A 12 5.49 -7.04 0.95
C SER A 12 6.75 -6.86 1.79
N PHE A 13 7.77 -7.67 1.56
CA PHE A 13 9.06 -7.58 2.24
C PHE A 13 10.17 -7.33 1.23
N PRO A 14 11.23 -6.57 1.57
CA PRO A 14 12.42 -6.50 0.75
C PRO A 14 13.04 -7.88 0.64
N THR A 15 13.30 -8.30 -0.59
CA THR A 15 13.80 -9.64 -0.90
C THR A 15 15.12 -9.58 -1.65
N HIS A 16 16.00 -10.52 -1.34
CA HIS A 16 17.23 -10.79 -2.06
C HIS A 16 17.18 -12.21 -2.64
N PRO A 17 16.69 -12.38 -3.88
CA PRO A 17 16.83 -13.63 -4.60
C PRO A 17 18.30 -13.90 -4.92
N GLU A 18 18.71 -15.16 -4.83
CA GLU A 18 20.06 -15.60 -5.21
C GLU A 18 20.45 -15.14 -6.61
N GLY A 19 21.67 -14.59 -6.74
CA GLY A 19 22.21 -14.11 -8.01
C GLY A 19 21.56 -12.82 -8.54
N VAL A 20 20.66 -12.20 -7.79
CA VAL A 20 20.04 -10.92 -8.13
C VAL A 20 20.60 -9.84 -7.20
N ASP A 21 21.64 -9.16 -7.67
CA ASP A 21 22.17 -8.01 -6.96
C ASP A 21 21.20 -6.83 -7.09
N ALA A 22 20.91 -6.18 -5.96
CA ALA A 22 20.27 -4.88 -6.00
C ALA A 22 21.28 -3.90 -6.62
N ALA A 23 20.97 -3.39 -7.82
CA ALA A 23 21.82 -2.39 -8.46
C ALA A 23 22.13 -1.26 -7.48
N GLU A 24 23.39 -0.81 -7.43
CA GLU A 24 23.87 0.17 -6.46
C GLU A 24 22.97 1.43 -6.48
N GLY A 25 22.38 1.77 -5.32
CA GLY A 25 21.42 2.87 -5.18
C GLY A 25 19.95 2.54 -5.51
N SER A 26 19.63 1.32 -5.93
CA SER A 26 18.24 0.88 -6.15
C SER A 26 17.59 0.39 -4.86
N ALA A 27 16.33 0.74 -4.67
CA ALA A 27 15.54 0.21 -3.57
C ALA A 27 15.44 -1.33 -3.69
N VAL A 28 15.73 -2.04 -2.59
CA VAL A 28 15.58 -3.50 -2.52
C VAL A 28 14.16 -3.87 -2.95
N PRO A 29 13.99 -4.76 -3.94
CA PRO A 29 12.67 -5.08 -4.47
C PRO A 29 11.81 -5.68 -3.36
N SER A 30 10.62 -5.12 -3.19
CA SER A 30 9.62 -5.67 -2.27
C SER A 30 8.71 -6.65 -3.01
N VAL A 31 8.46 -7.81 -2.39
CA VAL A 31 7.68 -8.91 -2.98
C VAL A 31 6.62 -9.38 -1.98
N ASN A 32 5.44 -9.72 -2.49
CA ASN A 32 4.35 -10.23 -1.66
C ASN A 32 4.76 -11.52 -0.93
N PHE A 33 4.44 -11.59 0.35
CA PHE A 33 4.69 -12.71 1.23
C PHE A 33 3.35 -13.27 1.71
N ARG A 34 3.21 -14.60 1.71
CA ARG A 34 2.05 -15.28 2.28
C ARG A 34 2.45 -16.49 3.10
N ALA A 35 2.07 -16.50 4.37
CA ALA A 35 2.14 -17.70 5.20
C ALA A 35 0.94 -18.62 4.88
N VAL A 36 1.21 -19.86 4.51
CA VAL A 36 0.17 -20.82 4.10
C VAL A 36 0.32 -22.15 4.82
N ARG A 37 -0.79 -22.87 4.97
CA ARG A 37 -0.82 -24.23 5.52
C ARG A 37 -0.82 -25.27 4.40
N PRO A 38 -0.48 -26.54 4.70
CA PRO A 38 -0.74 -27.64 3.77
C PRO A 38 -2.21 -27.64 3.31
N GLY A 39 -2.46 -27.94 2.03
CA GLY A 39 -3.81 -27.92 1.44
C GLY A 39 -4.28 -26.55 0.92
N TYR A 40 -3.50 -25.48 1.13
CA TYR A 40 -3.88 -24.13 0.69
C TYR A 40 -4.04 -24.02 -0.83
N PHE A 41 -3.05 -24.50 -1.59
CA PHE A 41 -3.01 -24.30 -3.04
C PHE A 41 -4.11 -25.08 -3.75
N GLU A 42 -4.44 -26.25 -3.23
CA GLU A 42 -5.58 -27.06 -3.64
C GLU A 42 -6.90 -26.33 -3.39
N THR A 43 -7.01 -25.65 -2.24
CA THR A 43 -8.20 -24.87 -1.88
C THR A 43 -8.42 -23.67 -2.80
N VAL A 44 -7.34 -23.01 -3.23
CA VAL A 44 -7.41 -21.84 -4.13
C VAL A 44 -7.20 -22.21 -5.60
N GLU A 45 -7.27 -23.50 -5.94
CA GLU A 45 -7.11 -24.05 -7.29
C GLU A 45 -5.85 -23.55 -8.02
N MET A 46 -4.76 -23.34 -7.28
CA MET A 46 -3.47 -22.97 -7.83
C MET A 46 -2.67 -24.23 -8.18
N PRO A 47 -2.39 -24.48 -9.46
CA PRO A 47 -1.65 -25.67 -9.86
C PRO A 47 -0.18 -25.58 -9.44
N LEU A 48 0.37 -26.70 -9.00
CA LEU A 48 1.83 -26.90 -8.91
C LEU A 48 2.39 -27.05 -10.32
N GLU A 49 3.38 -26.24 -10.67
CA GLU A 49 4.05 -26.30 -11.98
C GLU A 49 5.38 -27.06 -11.90
N ARG A 50 6.16 -26.88 -10.83
CA ARG A 50 7.44 -27.59 -10.62
C ARG A 50 7.70 -27.84 -9.14
N GLY A 51 8.40 -28.93 -8.82
CA GLY A 51 8.85 -29.23 -7.45
C GLY A 51 7.77 -29.89 -6.60
N ARG A 52 7.57 -29.39 -5.38
CA ARG A 52 6.57 -29.91 -4.43
C ARG A 52 5.81 -28.79 -3.71
N LEU A 53 4.61 -29.11 -3.22
CA LEU A 53 3.81 -28.25 -2.35
C LEU A 53 4.30 -28.28 -0.89
N ILE A 54 3.78 -27.34 -0.11
CA ILE A 54 3.97 -27.25 1.35
C ILE A 54 3.24 -28.42 2.00
N SER A 55 3.93 -29.11 2.90
CA SER A 55 3.46 -30.29 3.60
C SER A 55 3.60 -30.13 5.12
N SER A 56 3.05 -31.09 5.88
CA SER A 56 3.23 -31.15 7.33
C SER A 56 4.66 -31.44 7.79
N ALA A 57 5.55 -31.83 6.86
CA ALA A 57 6.97 -32.03 7.13
C ALA A 57 7.76 -30.71 7.20
N ASP A 58 7.22 -29.63 6.64
CA ASP A 58 7.87 -28.31 6.59
C ASP A 58 7.62 -27.55 7.91
N ARG A 59 8.37 -27.94 8.94
CA ARG A 59 8.27 -27.47 10.32
C ARG A 59 9.39 -26.48 10.66
N ALA A 60 9.26 -25.77 11.79
CA ALA A 60 10.26 -24.79 12.26
C ALA A 60 11.67 -25.38 12.48
N ASP A 61 11.75 -26.68 12.78
CA ASP A 61 12.98 -27.45 13.01
C ASP A 61 13.52 -28.15 11.75
N SER A 62 12.84 -27.98 10.62
CA SER A 62 13.28 -28.49 9.32
C SER A 62 13.96 -27.39 8.50
N GLU A 63 14.49 -27.75 7.34
CA GLU A 63 15.06 -26.78 6.41
C GLU A 63 14.04 -25.69 6.03
N ASN A 64 14.48 -24.43 6.02
CA ASN A 64 13.63 -23.31 5.62
C ASN A 64 13.35 -23.37 4.13
N VAL A 65 12.07 -23.46 3.78
CA VAL A 65 11.63 -23.64 2.40
C VAL A 65 10.55 -22.64 2.04
N LEU A 66 10.45 -22.33 0.75
CA LEU A 66 9.39 -21.50 0.21
C LEU A 66 8.97 -21.96 -1.18
N LEU A 67 7.81 -21.48 -1.60
CA LEU A 67 7.32 -21.60 -2.97
C LEU A 67 7.20 -20.21 -3.58
N VAL A 68 7.35 -20.13 -4.90
CA VAL A 68 7.19 -18.90 -5.67
C VAL A 68 6.15 -19.10 -6.77
N ASN A 69 5.55 -18.02 -7.25
CA ASN A 69 4.70 -18.10 -8.45
C ASN A 69 5.47 -17.81 -9.74
N GLU A 70 4.80 -18.03 -10.88
CA GLU A 70 5.36 -17.79 -12.21
C GLU A 70 5.85 -16.34 -12.40
N ALA A 71 5.06 -15.35 -11.95
CA ALA A 71 5.46 -13.95 -12.02
C ALA A 71 6.76 -13.61 -11.26
N PHE A 72 7.03 -14.29 -10.14
CA PHE A 72 8.29 -14.13 -9.41
C PHE A 72 9.48 -14.61 -10.25
N VAL A 73 9.36 -15.81 -10.82
CA VAL A 73 10.43 -16.42 -11.63
C VAL A 73 10.71 -15.59 -12.87
N LYS A 74 9.66 -15.13 -13.58
CA LYS A 74 9.81 -14.23 -14.74
C LYS A 74 10.52 -12.93 -14.40
N ARG A 75 10.33 -12.42 -13.17
CA ARG A 75 10.92 -11.15 -12.72
C ARG A 75 12.40 -11.28 -12.33
N PHE A 76 12.76 -12.35 -11.63
CA PHE A 76 14.07 -12.45 -10.98
C PHE A 76 15.01 -13.48 -11.63
N TRP A 77 14.47 -14.52 -12.26
CA TRP A 77 15.23 -15.60 -12.88
C TRP A 77 14.68 -15.96 -14.27
N PRO A 78 14.65 -15.00 -15.21
CA PRO A 78 14.05 -15.21 -16.53
C PRO A 78 14.79 -16.29 -17.31
N GLY A 79 14.06 -17.33 -17.73
CA GLY A 79 14.64 -18.46 -18.47
C GLY A 79 15.37 -19.51 -17.62
N GLU A 80 15.46 -19.30 -16.30
CA GLU A 80 16.16 -20.19 -15.38
C GLU A 80 15.21 -20.97 -14.47
N GLY A 81 15.67 -22.11 -13.95
CA GLY A 81 14.90 -22.95 -13.03
C GLY A 81 14.91 -22.40 -11.60
N PRO A 82 13.75 -22.25 -10.93
CA PRO A 82 13.70 -21.66 -9.59
C PRO A 82 14.06 -22.65 -8.48
N LEU A 83 13.93 -23.95 -8.72
CA LEU A 83 14.11 -24.98 -7.69
C LEU A 83 15.56 -25.03 -7.17
N GLY A 84 15.71 -25.12 -5.85
CA GLY A 84 17.01 -25.20 -5.19
C GLY A 84 17.65 -23.84 -4.90
N ARG A 85 17.21 -22.76 -5.57
CA ARG A 85 17.70 -21.42 -5.28
C ARG A 85 17.25 -20.94 -3.92
N THR A 86 18.00 -19.98 -3.38
CA THR A 86 17.71 -19.36 -2.10
C THR A 86 17.12 -17.96 -2.29
N VAL A 87 16.21 -17.60 -1.40
CA VAL A 87 15.71 -16.22 -1.27
C VAL A 87 15.86 -15.82 0.19
N SER A 88 16.49 -14.67 0.41
CA SER A 88 16.63 -14.08 1.72
C SER A 88 15.64 -12.92 1.87
N LEU A 89 14.83 -12.96 2.92
CA LEU A 89 13.99 -11.84 3.32
C LEU A 89 14.84 -10.89 4.17
N PHE A 90 14.93 -9.63 3.77
CA PHE A 90 15.63 -8.62 4.57
C PHE A 90 14.92 -8.49 5.93
N SER A 91 15.65 -8.75 7.02
CA SER A 91 15.23 -8.47 8.40
C SER A 91 13.98 -9.19 8.96
N ALA A 92 13.29 -10.06 8.20
CA ALA A 92 12.08 -10.75 8.69
C ALA A 92 12.33 -12.19 9.19
N THR A 93 13.24 -12.93 8.56
CA THR A 93 13.66 -14.28 9.01
C THR A 93 15.17 -14.38 9.20
N GLY A 94 15.96 -13.49 8.56
CA GLY A 94 17.43 -13.52 8.53
C GLY A 94 18.03 -14.77 7.86
N THR A 95 17.23 -15.81 7.65
CA THR A 95 17.66 -17.13 7.21
C THR A 95 17.25 -17.33 5.75
N PRO A 96 18.21 -17.63 4.85
CA PRO A 96 17.91 -17.97 3.48
C PRO A 96 16.91 -19.13 3.42
N SER A 97 15.89 -18.99 2.58
CA SER A 97 14.88 -20.01 2.38
C SER A 97 14.99 -20.59 0.99
N ARG A 98 15.00 -21.92 0.89
CA ARG A 98 15.18 -22.62 -0.38
C ARG A 98 13.87 -22.78 -1.13
N VAL A 99 13.88 -22.50 -2.42
CA VAL A 99 12.72 -22.70 -3.29
C VAL A 99 12.54 -24.20 -3.54
N VAL A 100 11.44 -24.76 -3.06
CA VAL A 100 11.10 -26.19 -3.25
C VAL A 100 9.98 -26.42 -4.25
N GLY A 101 9.29 -25.36 -4.66
CA GLY A 101 8.20 -25.46 -5.62
C GLY A 101 7.87 -24.15 -6.31
N MET A 102 7.25 -24.29 -7.47
CA MET A 102 6.71 -23.21 -8.28
C MET A 102 5.24 -23.50 -8.54
N VAL A 103 4.38 -22.51 -8.29
CA VAL A 103 2.93 -22.59 -8.51
C VAL A 103 2.49 -21.59 -9.58
N GLY A 104 1.33 -21.84 -10.19
CA GLY A 104 0.74 -20.92 -11.16
C GLY A 104 0.36 -19.58 -10.52
N ASP A 105 0.08 -18.58 -11.35
CA ASP A 105 -0.31 -17.25 -10.90
C ASP A 105 -1.76 -17.21 -10.37
N VAL A 106 -1.99 -16.44 -9.29
CA VAL A 106 -3.35 -16.21 -8.76
C VAL A 106 -4.14 -15.36 -9.75
N ARG A 107 -5.30 -15.86 -10.20
CA ARG A 107 -6.26 -15.10 -11.00
C ARG A 107 -7.03 -14.10 -10.13
N GLN A 108 -6.43 -12.95 -9.86
CA GLN A 108 -7.14 -11.83 -9.23
C GLN A 108 -8.18 -11.28 -10.21
N HIS A 109 -9.43 -11.08 -9.76
CA HIS A 109 -10.56 -10.70 -10.61
C HIS A 109 -10.24 -9.48 -11.51
N GLY A 110 -10.24 -9.72 -12.82
CA GLY A 110 -9.99 -8.72 -13.86
C GLY A 110 -8.83 -9.09 -14.78
N ARG A 111 -9.12 -9.42 -16.05
CA ARG A 111 -8.17 -9.85 -17.10
C ARG A 111 -7.06 -8.82 -17.46
N ALA A 112 -6.98 -7.68 -16.76
CA ALA A 112 -6.18 -6.52 -17.14
C ALA A 112 -4.96 -6.24 -16.23
N ARG A 113 -4.76 -6.97 -15.12
CA ARG A 113 -3.61 -6.73 -14.22
C ARG A 113 -2.63 -7.90 -14.29
N ALA A 114 -1.38 -7.61 -14.64
CA ALA A 114 -0.29 -8.59 -14.63
C ALA A 114 -0.20 -9.25 -13.24
N ALA A 115 0.03 -10.56 -13.23
CA ALA A 115 0.23 -11.30 -12.00
C ALA A 115 1.40 -10.70 -11.20
N ARG A 116 1.20 -10.59 -9.88
CA ARG A 116 2.22 -10.05 -8.98
C ARG A 116 3.19 -11.16 -8.60
N ALA A 117 4.47 -10.83 -8.44
CA ALA A 117 5.44 -11.75 -7.85
C ALA A 117 5.05 -12.00 -6.38
N GLU A 118 4.86 -13.27 -6.01
CA GLU A 118 4.48 -13.71 -4.67
C GLU A 118 5.33 -14.89 -4.22
N MET A 119 5.63 -14.92 -2.92
CA MET A 119 6.28 -16.03 -2.23
C MET A 119 5.36 -16.60 -1.16
N TYR A 120 5.39 -17.91 -1.02
CA TYR A 120 4.56 -18.66 -0.09
C TYR A 120 5.44 -19.44 0.88
N PHE A 121 5.21 -19.24 2.17
CA PHE A 121 5.99 -19.84 3.24
C PHE A 121 5.13 -20.81 4.05
N PRO A 122 5.67 -21.96 4.51
CA PRO A 122 5.00 -22.78 5.49
C PRO A 122 4.70 -21.97 6.74
N HIS A 123 3.43 -21.86 7.12
CA HIS A 123 3.00 -21.12 8.30
C HIS A 123 3.74 -21.58 9.58
N ALA A 124 4.16 -22.84 9.64
CA ALA A 124 4.93 -23.39 10.75
C ALA A 124 6.38 -22.87 10.85
N GLN A 125 6.94 -22.32 9.76
CA GLN A 125 8.31 -21.78 9.69
C GLN A 125 8.35 -20.26 9.85
N VAL A 126 7.20 -19.59 9.90
CA VAL A 126 7.13 -18.13 9.97
C VAL A 126 7.40 -17.65 11.40
N PRO A 127 8.43 -16.81 11.64
CA PRO A 127 8.70 -16.21 12.96
C PRO A 127 7.75 -15.04 13.20
N TRP A 128 6.54 -15.34 13.68
CA TRP A 128 5.46 -14.36 13.86
C TRP A 128 5.81 -13.23 14.84
N ASP A 129 6.64 -13.53 15.84
CA ASP A 129 7.17 -12.58 16.82
C ASP A 129 8.04 -11.50 16.18
N GLN A 130 8.98 -11.91 15.32
CA GLN A 130 9.84 -11.00 14.58
C GLN A 130 9.05 -10.23 13.52
N MET A 131 8.06 -10.89 12.90
CA MET A 131 7.19 -10.26 11.91
C MET A 131 6.34 -9.15 12.54
N ALA A 132 5.79 -9.37 13.74
CA ALA A 132 4.97 -8.36 14.44
C ALA A 132 5.76 -7.08 14.74
N MET A 133 7.03 -7.21 15.12
CA MET A 133 7.92 -6.06 15.33
C MET A 133 8.16 -5.28 14.03
N TRP A 134 8.42 -5.97 12.92
CA TRP A 134 8.63 -5.32 11.62
C TRP A 134 7.34 -4.68 11.08
N MET A 135 6.19 -5.28 11.37
CA MET A 135 4.87 -4.72 11.06
C MET A 135 4.61 -3.41 11.81
N MET A 136 4.96 -3.31 13.10
CA MET A 136 4.81 -2.07 13.86
C MET A 136 5.62 -0.91 13.28
N VAL A 137 6.81 -1.18 12.74
CA VAL A 137 7.67 -0.15 12.14
C VAL A 137 7.10 0.38 10.82
N ARG A 138 6.52 -0.49 9.98
CA ARG A 138 5.98 -0.12 8.66
C ARG A 138 4.63 0.60 8.69
N PHE A 139 3.81 0.43 9.73
CA PHE A 139 2.57 1.22 9.90
C PHE A 139 2.84 2.73 10.05
N SER A 140 4.09 3.14 10.33
CA SER A 140 4.46 4.55 10.45
C SER A 140 5.00 5.18 9.17
N ASP A 141 5.28 4.41 8.11
CA ASP A 141 5.86 4.92 6.85
C ASP A 141 4.80 5.17 5.74
N ASP A 142 3.74 4.37 5.71
CA ASP A 142 2.55 4.69 4.90
C ASP A 142 1.68 5.68 5.69
N ASP A 143 2.19 6.89 5.93
CA ASP A 143 1.52 7.94 6.71
C ASP A 143 0.15 8.27 6.08
N PRO A 144 -0.97 7.67 6.54
CA PRO A 144 -2.27 7.80 5.89
C PRO A 144 -2.75 9.25 5.98
N LEU A 145 -2.25 9.97 7.00
CA LEU A 145 -2.49 11.37 7.25
C LEU A 145 -1.87 12.23 6.16
N ARG A 146 -0.66 11.95 5.65
CA ARG A 146 -0.04 12.74 4.57
C ARG A 146 -0.76 12.59 3.23
N SER A 147 -1.17 11.38 2.88
CA SER A 147 -1.92 11.14 1.64
C SER A 147 -3.35 11.68 1.71
N GLY A 148 -3.98 11.69 2.89
CA GLY A 148 -5.28 12.29 3.13
C GLY A 148 -5.23 13.83 3.18
N LEU A 149 -4.26 14.39 3.92
CA LEU A 149 -4.07 15.84 4.06
C LEU A 149 -3.72 16.50 2.73
N SER A 150 -2.83 15.93 1.92
CA SER A 150 -2.47 16.52 0.62
C SER A 150 -3.64 16.59 -0.36
N LYS A 151 -4.52 15.58 -0.36
CA LYS A 151 -5.74 15.57 -1.19
C LYS A 151 -6.77 16.63 -0.80
N ILE A 152 -6.73 17.10 0.46
CA ILE A 152 -7.60 18.16 0.97
C ILE A 152 -6.93 19.53 0.83
N LEU A 153 -5.64 19.63 1.19
CA LEU A 153 -4.89 20.89 1.21
C LEU A 153 -4.61 21.45 -0.19
N LEU A 154 -4.31 20.61 -1.19
CA LEU A 154 -4.02 21.09 -2.55
C LEU A 154 -5.21 21.83 -3.20
N PRO A 155 -6.43 21.26 -3.25
CA PRO A 155 -7.55 21.95 -3.87
C PRO A 155 -8.01 23.17 -3.05
N VAL A 156 -7.87 23.15 -1.73
CA VAL A 156 -8.17 24.32 -0.87
C VAL A 156 -7.17 25.46 -1.13
N ALA A 157 -5.87 25.16 -1.19
CA ALA A 157 -4.85 26.14 -1.53
C ALA A 157 -5.02 26.70 -2.95
N GLY A 158 -5.37 25.84 -3.92
CA GLY A 158 -5.68 26.26 -5.29
C GLY A 158 -6.90 27.17 -5.36
N GLY A 159 -7.97 26.87 -4.63
CA GLY A 159 -9.16 27.70 -4.54
C GLY A 159 -8.89 29.08 -3.92
N LEU A 160 -8.07 29.13 -2.87
CA LEU A 160 -7.62 30.39 -2.25
C LEU A 160 -6.75 31.22 -3.20
N ALA A 161 -5.80 30.59 -3.90
CA ALA A 161 -4.92 31.29 -4.84
C ALA A 161 -5.67 31.84 -6.05
N LEU A 162 -6.62 31.08 -6.61
CA LEU A 162 -7.48 31.54 -7.70
C LEU A 162 -8.45 32.63 -7.24
N GLY A 163 -8.97 32.56 -6.02
CA GLY A 163 -9.83 33.60 -5.45
C GLY A 163 -9.11 34.92 -5.21
N VAL A 164 -7.92 34.87 -4.60
CA VAL A 164 -7.11 36.08 -4.32
C VAL A 164 -6.54 36.66 -5.62
N GLY A 165 -6.01 35.83 -6.51
CA GLY A 165 -5.46 36.27 -7.80
C GLY A 165 -6.53 36.81 -8.75
N GLY A 166 -7.68 36.12 -8.85
CA GLY A 166 -8.82 36.59 -9.65
C GLY A 166 -9.40 37.90 -9.12
N GLY A 167 -9.45 38.07 -7.79
CA GLY A 167 -9.87 39.32 -7.16
C GLY A 167 -8.95 40.50 -7.49
N ALA A 168 -7.62 40.30 -7.46
CA ALA A 168 -6.66 41.34 -7.78
C ALA A 168 -6.70 41.76 -9.27
N VAL A 169 -6.80 40.79 -10.19
CA VAL A 169 -6.88 41.08 -11.64
C VAL A 169 -8.20 41.79 -11.98
N THR A 170 -9.30 41.43 -11.33
CA THR A 170 -10.59 42.11 -11.54
C THR A 170 -10.57 43.52 -10.94
N ALA A 171 -9.88 43.73 -9.82
CA ALA A 171 -9.73 45.05 -9.21
C ALA A 171 -8.92 46.01 -10.09
N ASP A 172 -7.82 45.55 -10.70
CA ASP A 172 -7.00 46.36 -11.62
C ASP A 172 -7.71 46.64 -12.96
N ALA A 173 -8.50 45.68 -13.46
CA ALA A 173 -9.32 45.87 -14.65
C ALA A 173 -10.47 46.87 -14.42
N LEU A 174 -10.97 47.00 -13.19
CA LEU A 174 -12.00 47.98 -12.84
C LEU A 174 -11.44 49.38 -12.54
N THR A 175 -10.26 49.49 -11.91
CA THR A 175 -9.61 50.80 -11.66
C THR A 175 -9.11 51.48 -12.94
N SER A 176 -8.82 50.71 -14.00
CA SER A 176 -8.45 51.25 -15.32
C SER A 176 -9.65 51.71 -16.17
N VAL A 177 -10.89 51.33 -15.81
CA VAL A 177 -12.10 51.67 -16.56
C VAL A 177 -13.03 52.63 -15.80
N LEU A 178 -13.03 52.65 -14.45
CA LEU A 178 -14.01 53.38 -13.66
C LEU A 178 -13.36 54.26 -12.57
N TYR A 179 -12.94 55.45 -12.97
CA TYR A 179 -12.56 56.56 -12.09
C TYR A 179 -13.78 57.18 -11.35
N ALA A 180 -14.81 56.40 -10.97
CA ALA A 180 -16.04 56.97 -10.40
C ALA A 180 -16.97 55.99 -9.63
N ILE A 181 -16.47 55.05 -8.82
CA ILE A 181 -17.37 54.30 -7.89
C ILE A 181 -16.77 54.21 -6.48
N GLU A 182 -17.61 54.54 -5.49
CA GLU A 182 -17.32 54.61 -4.06
C GLU A 182 -16.70 53.33 -3.46
N PRO A 183 -15.86 53.47 -2.42
CA PRO A 183 -15.08 52.39 -1.80
C PRO A 183 -15.89 51.28 -1.08
N THR A 184 -17.22 51.31 -1.13
CA THR A 184 -18.11 50.36 -0.44
C THR A 184 -18.27 49.02 -1.18
N ALA A 185 -18.05 48.97 -2.49
CA ALA A 185 -18.19 47.73 -3.28
C ALA A 185 -17.08 46.70 -2.99
N ALA A 186 -15.83 47.15 -2.79
CA ALA A 186 -14.68 46.27 -2.52
C ALA A 186 -14.78 45.55 -1.16
N ALA A 187 -15.28 46.24 -0.13
CA ALA A 187 -15.47 45.65 1.19
C ALA A 187 -16.49 44.49 1.19
N THR A 188 -17.49 44.56 0.32
CA THR A 188 -18.54 43.53 0.22
C THR A 188 -17.98 42.23 -0.37
N PHE A 189 -17.10 42.32 -1.37
CA PHE A 189 -16.45 41.14 -1.96
C PHE A 189 -15.49 40.45 -0.99
N VAL A 190 -14.71 41.23 -0.23
CA VAL A 190 -13.84 40.68 0.84
C VAL A 190 -14.69 40.00 1.92
N GLY A 191 -15.81 40.63 2.30
CA GLY A 191 -16.77 40.06 3.24
C GLY A 191 -17.37 38.74 2.77
N VAL A 192 -17.86 38.67 1.53
CA VAL A 192 -18.44 37.44 0.95
C VAL A 192 -17.41 36.32 0.87
N THR A 193 -16.17 36.62 0.50
CA THR A 193 -15.09 35.63 0.42
C THR A 193 -14.74 35.06 1.79
N LEU A 194 -14.69 35.91 2.83
CA LEU A 194 -14.49 35.48 4.22
C LEU A 194 -15.66 34.63 4.74
N VAL A 195 -16.90 35.02 4.44
CA VAL A 195 -18.10 34.28 4.86
C VAL A 195 -18.16 32.90 4.19
N LEU A 196 -17.93 32.83 2.87
CA LEU A 196 -17.95 31.54 2.16
C LEU A 196 -16.75 30.66 2.54
N GLY A 197 -15.57 31.25 2.73
CA GLY A 197 -14.37 30.53 3.17
C GLY A 197 -14.53 29.92 4.56
N THR A 198 -15.10 30.66 5.51
CA THR A 198 -15.38 30.15 6.86
C THR A 198 -16.46 29.06 6.86
N ALA A 199 -17.53 29.23 6.07
CA ALA A 199 -18.55 28.20 5.91
C ALA A 199 -18.00 26.89 5.32
N ALA A 200 -17.12 26.98 4.31
CA ALA A 200 -16.47 25.82 3.71
C ALA A 200 -15.53 25.10 4.70
N LEU A 201 -14.80 25.87 5.52
CA LEU A 201 -13.92 25.31 6.56
C LEU A 201 -14.72 24.53 7.60
N LEU A 202 -15.85 25.08 8.05
CA LEU A 202 -16.75 24.42 8.99
C LEU A 202 -17.37 23.15 8.40
N ALA A 203 -17.80 23.20 7.13
CA ALA A 203 -18.34 22.02 6.44
C ALA A 203 -17.32 20.88 6.31
N ALA A 204 -16.02 21.19 6.17
CA ALA A 204 -14.95 20.21 6.09
C ALA A 204 -14.54 19.65 7.47
N LEU A 205 -14.61 20.46 8.53
CA LEU A 205 -14.21 20.07 9.88
C LEU A 205 -15.25 19.21 10.60
N VAL A 206 -16.55 19.39 10.32
CA VAL A 206 -17.64 18.63 10.98
C VAL A 206 -17.57 17.11 10.72
N PRO A 207 -17.37 16.63 9.48
CA PRO A 207 -17.19 15.19 9.21
C PRO A 207 -15.92 14.63 9.85
N ALA A 208 -14.82 15.40 9.81
CA ALA A 208 -13.54 15.00 10.40
C ALA A 208 -13.62 14.84 11.92
N TRP A 209 -14.35 15.74 12.59
CA TRP A 209 -14.60 15.66 14.04
C TRP A 209 -15.56 14.54 14.43
N ARG A 210 -16.53 14.21 13.56
CA ARG A 210 -17.42 13.07 13.78
C ARG A 210 -16.68 11.74 13.62
N ALA A 211 -15.75 11.63 12.67
CA ALA A 211 -14.98 10.42 12.44
C ALA A 211 -14.01 10.11 13.59
N SER A 212 -13.40 11.12 14.22
CA SER A 212 -12.43 10.92 15.32
C SER A 212 -13.05 10.49 16.66
N ARG A 213 -14.38 10.60 16.81
CA ARG A 213 -15.11 10.18 18.01
C ARG A 213 -15.74 8.79 17.89
N VAL A 214 -15.68 8.16 16.72
CA VAL A 214 -16.12 6.77 16.57
C VAL A 214 -14.98 5.88 17.05
N ASP A 215 -15.17 5.30 18.23
CA ASP A 215 -14.21 4.42 18.88
C ASP A 215 -14.02 3.13 18.02
N PRO A 216 -12.85 2.95 17.37
CA PRO A 216 -12.63 1.83 16.46
C PRO A 216 -12.63 0.47 17.18
N VAL A 217 -12.48 0.46 18.52
CA VAL A 217 -12.46 -0.76 19.32
C VAL A 217 -13.88 -1.27 19.62
N ALA A 218 -14.88 -0.38 19.66
CA ALA A 218 -16.28 -0.76 19.93
C ALA A 218 -16.94 -1.52 18.76
N VAL A 219 -16.42 -1.38 17.54
CA VAL A 219 -16.94 -2.07 16.34
C VAL A 219 -16.43 -3.51 16.26
N LEU A 220 -15.24 -3.80 16.80
CA LEU A 220 -14.62 -5.13 16.71
C LEU A 220 -15.21 -6.16 17.70
N ASN A 221 -15.95 -5.72 18.72
CA ASN A 221 -16.56 -6.58 19.75
C ASN A 221 -18.02 -6.96 19.43
N ARG A 222 -18.50 -6.70 18.21
CA ARG A 222 -19.86 -7.02 17.76
C ARG A 222 -19.95 -8.09 16.67
N GLU A 223 -18.83 -8.72 16.31
CA GLU A 223 -18.77 -9.92 15.48
C GLU A 223 -18.09 -11.06 16.26
#